data_AF-A0AB34JQ54-F1
#
_entry.id   AF-A0AB34JQ54-F1
#
_cell.length_a   1.000
_cell.length_b   1.000
_cell.length_c   1.000
_cell.angle_alpha   90.00
_cell.angle_beta   90.00
_cell.angle_gamma   90.00
#
_symmetry.space_group_name_H-M   'P 1'
#
loop_
_entity.id
_entity.type
_entity.pdbx_description
1 polymer ?
#
loop_
_entity_poly.entity_id
_entity_poly.type
_entity_poly.pdbx_seq_one_letter_code
_entity_poly.pdbx_strand_id
1 'polypeptide(L)'
;MLGLHAVLLGFSPASSQTLTVYHVNPLHEGVLPIDMDTADLHGDMFFDLKSKTTPIERSSQFNGTRGGDCTNGEVVDTDLVISKLSIDVFGGFGEYGRCNICMEDGIDPFSGLKCTPGQYFCTCGNFRAPYACNDQRAVGREELSSAFGNFTICTWDVWVKAPWACWGWPVVRLTGGTWYSTTRAGWCDAPGADPATCTWRARVEKIVNKSCSDDIIYSAVEAYDAERDGCFARCPSHQRGQARNTSATCWIYCFYATVLGERTLVPGEHSDGMPLPELEAAFERPFLSEALGGCPSIPPPKSPVTQVPAHRSITRSWAQRRAAMIKRWYGEANSLRLPM
;
A
#
# COMPACT_ATOMS: atom_id res chain seq x y z
N MET A 1 4.50 -10.10 -67.08
CA MET A 1 4.72 -10.63 -65.72
C MET A 1 5.31 -9.52 -64.88
N LEU A 2 4.47 -8.81 -64.12
CA LEU A 2 4.87 -7.76 -63.18
C LEU A 2 4.79 -8.37 -61.78
N GLY A 3 5.95 -8.60 -61.16
CA GLY A 3 6.05 -9.09 -59.79
C GLY A 3 5.90 -7.94 -58.81
N LEU A 4 4.76 -7.84 -58.14
CA LEU A 4 4.58 -7.02 -56.95
C LEU A 4 5.41 -7.64 -55.82
N HIS A 5 6.50 -6.99 -55.43
CA HIS A 5 7.11 -7.22 -54.11
C HIS A 5 6.36 -6.35 -53.11
N ALA A 6 5.49 -6.97 -52.33
CA ALA A 6 4.93 -6.37 -51.14
C ALA A 6 6.06 -6.19 -50.11
N VAL A 7 6.45 -4.94 -49.87
CA VAL A 7 7.29 -4.58 -48.73
C VAL A 7 6.45 -4.77 -47.47
N LEU A 8 6.65 -5.89 -46.78
CA LEU A 8 6.25 -6.04 -45.38
C LEU A 8 7.11 -5.06 -44.58
N LEU A 9 6.58 -3.86 -44.33
CA LEU A 9 7.12 -2.96 -43.31
C LEU A 9 6.92 -3.67 -41.97
N GLY A 10 7.94 -4.42 -41.56
CA GLY A 10 8.06 -4.93 -40.20
C GLY A 10 8.09 -3.73 -39.26
N PHE A 11 7.00 -3.54 -38.52
CA PHE A 11 7.02 -2.73 -37.32
C PHE A 11 8.14 -3.27 -36.42
N SER A 12 9.17 -2.47 -36.16
CA SER A 12 9.98 -2.69 -34.96
C SER A 12 9.03 -2.61 -33.78
N PRO A 13 8.97 -3.63 -32.90
CA PRO A 13 8.21 -3.47 -31.67
C PRO A 13 8.80 -2.27 -30.93
N ALA A 14 7.94 -1.32 -30.55
CA ALA A 14 8.31 -0.32 -29.58
C ALA A 14 9.02 -1.02 -28.41
N SER A 15 10.10 -0.44 -27.90
CA SER A 15 10.83 -0.95 -26.74
C SER A 15 9.85 -1.50 -25.71
N SER A 16 9.97 -2.79 -25.40
CA SER A 16 9.10 -3.45 -24.42
C SER A 16 9.93 -3.86 -23.22
N GLN A 17 9.47 -3.51 -22.02
CA GLN A 17 10.11 -3.87 -20.76
C GLN A 17 9.12 -4.66 -19.90
N THR A 18 9.55 -5.79 -19.34
CA THR A 18 8.77 -6.52 -18.33
C THR A 18 9.22 -6.10 -16.94
N LEU A 19 8.27 -5.69 -16.11
CA LEU A 19 8.45 -5.33 -14.71
C LEU A 19 7.88 -6.44 -13.83
N THR A 20 8.58 -6.76 -12.74
CA THR A 20 7.98 -7.49 -11.62
C THR A 20 7.52 -6.47 -10.60
N VAL A 21 6.23 -6.45 -10.32
CA VAL A 21 5.63 -5.52 -9.36
C VAL A 21 4.76 -6.26 -8.35
N TYR A 22 4.50 -5.58 -7.25
CA TYR A 22 3.66 -6.02 -6.15
C TYR A 22 2.54 -4.99 -5.94
N HIS A 23 1.41 -5.50 -5.47
CA HIS A 23 0.21 -4.69 -5.26
C HIS A 23 -0.55 -5.23 -4.05
N VAL A 24 -0.78 -4.37 -3.06
CA VAL A 24 -1.65 -4.65 -1.92
C VAL A 24 -3.02 -4.07 -2.21
N ASN A 25 -4.05 -4.90 -2.16
CA ASN A 25 -5.42 -4.43 -2.34
C ASN A 25 -6.46 -5.37 -1.74
N PRO A 26 -7.71 -4.91 -1.57
CA PRO A 26 -8.81 -5.78 -1.20
C PRO A 26 -9.13 -6.74 -2.35
N LEU A 27 -9.20 -8.05 -2.07
CA LEU A 27 -9.41 -9.08 -3.08
C LEU A 27 -10.68 -8.84 -3.92
N HIS A 28 -11.72 -8.27 -3.31
CA HIS A 28 -12.98 -7.94 -3.98
C HIS A 28 -12.86 -6.87 -5.08
N GLU A 29 -11.81 -6.06 -5.08
CA GLU A 29 -11.53 -5.07 -6.13
C GLU A 29 -10.89 -5.69 -7.39
N GLY A 30 -10.50 -6.97 -7.31
CA GLY A 30 -9.80 -7.68 -8.38
C GLY A 30 -8.28 -7.60 -8.25
N VAL A 31 -7.56 -8.37 -9.07
CA VAL A 31 -6.10 -8.55 -8.92
C VAL A 31 -5.28 -7.96 -10.08
N LEU A 32 -5.96 -7.45 -11.11
CA LEU A 32 -5.30 -6.73 -12.19
C LEU A 32 -5.26 -5.25 -11.83
N PRO A 33 -4.10 -4.57 -11.92
CA PRO A 33 -3.94 -3.22 -11.44
C PRO A 33 -4.51 -2.17 -12.41
N ILE A 34 -5.81 -2.19 -12.67
CA ILE A 34 -6.45 -1.25 -13.60
C ILE A 34 -6.88 -0.01 -12.82
N ASP A 35 -6.29 1.13 -13.18
CA ASP A 35 -6.44 2.39 -12.45
C ASP A 35 -5.87 2.28 -11.01
N MET A 36 -4.81 1.49 -10.81
CA MET A 36 -4.24 1.19 -9.49
C MET A 36 -2.73 1.49 -9.42
N ASP A 37 -2.24 1.67 -8.20
CA ASP A 37 -0.82 1.79 -7.89
C ASP A 37 -0.18 0.42 -7.68
N THR A 38 1.01 0.24 -8.23
CA THR A 38 1.87 -0.93 -8.00
C THR A 38 3.28 -0.47 -7.70
N ALA A 39 4.12 -1.36 -7.21
CA ALA A 39 5.51 -1.01 -6.90
C ALA A 39 6.46 -2.15 -7.20
N ASP A 40 7.74 -1.84 -7.39
CA ASP A 40 8.77 -2.87 -7.22
C ASP A 40 8.83 -3.35 -5.76
N LEU A 41 9.69 -4.35 -5.48
CA LEU A 41 9.80 -4.92 -4.13
C LEU A 41 10.01 -3.84 -3.06
N HIS A 42 10.89 -2.87 -3.33
CA HIS A 42 11.25 -1.81 -2.40
C HIS A 42 10.11 -0.80 -2.20
N GLY A 43 9.40 -0.44 -3.26
CA GLY A 43 8.26 0.46 -3.13
C GLY A 43 7.06 -0.21 -2.43
N ASP A 44 6.89 -1.52 -2.55
CA ASP A 44 5.87 -2.29 -1.81
C ASP A 44 6.25 -2.42 -0.33
N MET A 45 7.53 -2.67 -0.03
CA MET A 45 8.08 -2.60 1.32
C MET A 45 7.78 -1.26 1.98
N PHE A 46 7.88 -0.15 1.25
CA PHE A 46 7.51 1.15 1.79
C PHE A 46 6.04 1.21 2.21
N PHE A 47 5.09 0.82 1.35
CA PHE A 47 3.67 0.84 1.68
C PHE A 47 3.36 -0.02 2.91
N ASP A 48 3.89 -1.23 2.92
CA ASP A 48 3.66 -2.19 4.00
C ASP A 48 4.24 -1.70 5.33
N LEU A 49 5.52 -1.30 5.35
CA LEU A 49 6.21 -0.84 6.55
C LEU A 49 5.65 0.48 7.05
N LYS A 50 5.30 1.43 6.17
CA LYS A 50 4.71 2.72 6.59
C LYS A 50 3.35 2.53 7.25
N SER A 51 2.57 1.53 6.84
CA SER A 51 1.25 1.27 7.40
C SER A 51 1.24 0.70 8.83
N LYS A 52 2.38 0.26 9.39
CA LYS A 52 2.42 -0.39 10.72
C LYS A 52 2.10 0.55 11.88
N THR A 53 2.12 1.87 11.70
CA THR A 53 1.62 2.84 12.68
C THR A 53 0.09 2.94 12.73
N THR A 54 -0.63 2.40 11.74
CA THR A 54 -2.09 2.54 11.60
C THR A 54 -2.88 2.19 12.87
N PRO A 55 -2.56 1.13 13.65
CA PRO A 55 -3.27 0.86 14.90
C PRO A 55 -3.19 2.01 15.91
N ILE A 56 -2.04 2.67 16.01
CA ILE A 56 -1.84 3.83 16.89
C ILE A 56 -2.65 5.03 16.36
N GLU A 57 -2.53 5.31 15.06
CA GLU A 57 -3.27 6.39 14.39
C GLU A 57 -4.77 6.29 14.66
N ARG A 58 -5.33 5.09 14.48
CA ARG A 58 -6.76 4.80 14.70
C ARG A 58 -7.20 5.00 16.14
N SER A 59 -6.34 4.69 17.10
CA SER A 59 -6.61 4.86 18.53
C SER A 59 -6.46 6.31 18.99
N SER A 60 -5.73 7.12 18.24
CA SER A 60 -5.42 8.51 18.58
C SER A 60 -6.54 9.46 18.14
N GLN A 61 -6.69 10.58 18.86
CA GLN A 61 -7.58 11.68 18.45
C GLN A 61 -7.06 12.48 17.24
N PHE A 62 -5.92 12.08 16.65
CA PHE A 62 -5.33 12.70 15.45
C PHE A 62 -6.08 12.33 14.14
N ASN A 63 -7.22 11.66 14.27
CA ASN A 63 -8.12 11.32 13.16
C ASN A 63 -8.74 12.60 12.55
N GLY A 64 -8.28 13.02 11.37
CA GLY A 64 -8.89 14.18 10.73
C GLY A 64 -8.55 14.50 9.28
N THR A 65 -7.47 13.98 8.69
CA THR A 65 -7.18 14.27 7.28
C THR A 65 -7.85 13.23 6.38
N ARG A 66 -8.63 13.72 5.39
CA ARG A 66 -9.06 12.88 4.25
C ARG A 66 -7.81 12.24 3.65
N GLY A 67 -7.87 10.93 3.37
CA GLY A 67 -6.76 10.20 2.75
C GLY A 67 -5.67 9.69 3.69
N GLY A 68 -5.91 9.62 5.00
CA GLY A 68 -5.05 8.87 5.91
C GLY A 68 -5.21 7.35 5.75
N ASP A 69 -4.18 6.59 6.14
CA ASP A 69 -4.14 5.11 6.08
C ASP A 69 -5.33 4.47 6.83
N CYS A 70 -5.84 5.14 7.86
CA CYS A 70 -6.99 4.70 8.63
C CYS A 70 -8.30 4.54 7.83
N THR A 71 -8.41 5.21 6.68
CA THR A 71 -9.59 5.20 5.79
C THR A 71 -9.32 4.61 4.42
N ASN A 72 -8.07 4.22 4.13
CA ASN A 72 -7.72 3.59 2.86
C ASN A 72 -8.10 2.10 2.89
N GLY A 73 -8.99 1.67 1.99
CA GLY A 73 -9.41 0.26 1.86
C GLY A 73 -8.22 -0.69 1.67
N GLU A 74 -7.19 -0.27 0.93
CA GLU A 74 -5.96 -1.04 0.69
C GLU A 74 -5.12 -1.29 1.96
N VAL A 75 -5.39 -0.57 3.05
CA VAL A 75 -4.71 -0.75 4.33
C VAL A 75 -5.60 -1.46 5.35
N VAL A 76 -6.93 -1.34 5.23
CA VAL A 76 -7.83 -1.59 6.36
C VAL A 76 -8.94 -2.59 6.12
N ASP A 77 -9.13 -2.99 4.87
CA ASP A 77 -10.13 -3.99 4.54
C ASP A 77 -9.77 -5.37 5.09
N THR A 78 -10.78 -6.23 5.18
CA THR A 78 -10.64 -7.53 5.85
C THR A 78 -10.16 -8.65 4.93
N ASP A 79 -10.21 -8.43 3.61
CA ASP A 79 -9.84 -9.38 2.57
C ASP A 79 -8.61 -8.92 1.77
N LEU A 80 -7.68 -8.23 2.44
CA LEU A 80 -6.43 -7.78 1.83
C LEU A 80 -5.59 -8.95 1.33
N VAL A 81 -5.04 -8.77 0.13
CA VAL A 81 -4.09 -9.66 -0.51
C VAL A 81 -2.89 -8.88 -0.99
N ILE A 82 -1.79 -9.59 -1.26
CA ILE A 82 -0.68 -9.07 -2.05
C ILE A 82 -0.56 -9.90 -3.32
N SER A 83 -0.55 -9.22 -4.47
CA SER A 83 -0.38 -9.85 -5.77
C SER A 83 1.02 -9.56 -6.31
N LYS A 84 1.75 -10.61 -6.69
CA LYS A 84 2.94 -10.51 -7.53
C LYS A 84 2.53 -10.57 -8.98
N LEU A 85 2.96 -9.58 -9.76
CA LEU A 85 2.54 -9.34 -11.13
C LEU A 85 3.74 -9.18 -12.04
N SER A 86 3.63 -9.68 -13.26
CA SER A 86 4.48 -9.30 -14.39
C SER A 86 3.73 -8.27 -15.23
N ILE A 87 4.26 -7.06 -15.39
CA ILE A 87 3.71 -6.02 -16.27
C ILE A 87 4.64 -5.82 -17.47
N ASP A 88 4.15 -6.13 -18.66
CA ASP A 88 4.80 -5.73 -19.91
C ASP A 88 4.40 -4.29 -20.23
N VAL A 89 5.39 -3.41 -20.34
CA VAL A 89 5.24 -2.00 -20.73
C VAL A 89 5.72 -1.84 -22.17
N PHE A 90 4.87 -1.28 -23.01
CA PHE A 90 5.16 -1.00 -24.42
C PHE A 90 5.38 0.51 -24.60
N GLY A 91 6.60 0.89 -24.98
CA GLY A 91 7.00 2.29 -25.08
C GLY A 91 7.69 2.82 -23.83
N GLY A 92 7.52 4.11 -23.55
CA GLY A 92 8.13 4.78 -22.39
C GLY A 92 7.16 4.95 -21.22
N PHE A 93 7.71 5.34 -20.07
CA PHE A 93 6.93 5.71 -18.88
C PHE A 93 6.35 7.13 -19.03
N GLY A 94 5.17 7.33 -18.44
CA GLY A 94 4.50 8.63 -18.30
C GLY A 94 4.62 9.20 -16.89
N GLU A 95 3.86 10.26 -16.62
CA GLU A 95 3.73 10.81 -15.27
C GLU A 95 3.07 9.77 -14.35
N TYR A 96 3.55 9.67 -13.12
CA TYR A 96 2.92 8.83 -12.11
C TYR A 96 1.57 9.41 -11.67
N GLY A 97 0.53 8.59 -11.77
CA GLY A 97 -0.80 8.90 -11.25
C GLY A 97 -0.97 8.27 -9.87
N ARG A 98 -1.28 9.06 -8.84
CA ARG A 98 -1.67 8.52 -7.53
C ARG A 98 -3.08 7.97 -7.64
N CYS A 99 -3.22 6.65 -7.53
CA CYS A 99 -4.45 5.94 -7.79
C CYS A 99 -5.04 5.40 -6.48
N ASN A 100 -6.28 5.77 -6.17
CA ASN A 100 -6.93 5.28 -4.95
C ASN A 100 -8.43 5.05 -5.18
N ILE A 101 -9.05 4.27 -4.30
CA ILE A 101 -10.49 4.07 -4.24
C ILE A 101 -11.17 5.39 -3.87
N CYS A 102 -12.05 5.85 -4.74
CA CYS A 102 -12.86 7.03 -4.53
C CYS A 102 -13.78 6.86 -3.31
N MET A 103 -13.83 7.88 -2.45
CA MET A 103 -14.64 7.87 -1.24
C MET A 103 -16.15 7.83 -1.55
N GLU A 104 -16.96 7.43 -0.56
CA GLU A 104 -18.43 7.37 -0.69
C GLU A 104 -19.08 8.72 -1.05
N ASP A 105 -18.45 9.84 -0.71
CA ASP A 105 -18.92 11.19 -1.05
C ASP A 105 -18.57 11.63 -2.49
N GLY A 106 -17.93 10.74 -3.27
CA GLY A 106 -17.55 10.99 -4.67
C GLY A 106 -16.35 11.93 -4.83
N ILE A 107 -15.52 12.03 -3.79
CA ILE A 107 -14.33 12.87 -3.78
C ILE A 107 -13.09 12.02 -3.55
N ASP A 108 -12.10 12.18 -4.41
CA ASP A 108 -10.82 11.50 -4.29
C ASP A 108 -10.09 12.02 -3.03
N PRO A 109 -9.62 11.12 -2.15
CA PRO A 109 -9.13 11.52 -0.84
C PRO A 109 -7.81 12.30 -0.90
N PHE A 110 -7.04 12.21 -1.98
CA PHE A 110 -5.74 12.85 -2.11
C PHE A 110 -5.79 14.19 -2.87
N SER A 111 -6.60 14.29 -3.91
CA SER A 111 -6.67 15.45 -4.80
C SER A 111 -7.85 16.36 -4.53
N GLY A 112 -8.91 15.85 -3.89
CA GLY A 112 -10.19 16.56 -3.77
C GLY A 112 -10.99 16.65 -5.08
N LEU A 113 -10.56 15.97 -6.14
CA LEU A 113 -11.29 15.91 -7.42
C LEU A 113 -12.53 15.01 -7.31
N LYS A 114 -13.52 15.26 -8.17
CA LYS A 114 -14.71 14.40 -8.27
C LYS A 114 -14.37 13.09 -8.94
N CYS A 115 -14.86 11.99 -8.39
CA CYS A 115 -14.70 10.64 -8.89
C CYS A 115 -15.97 9.80 -8.65
N THR A 116 -15.98 8.56 -9.14
CA THR A 116 -17.10 7.64 -8.93
C THR A 116 -16.91 6.86 -7.63
N PRO A 117 -17.81 6.98 -6.63
CA PRO A 117 -17.67 6.29 -5.35
C PRO A 117 -17.37 4.80 -5.48
N GLY A 118 -16.41 4.30 -4.69
CA GLY A 118 -16.02 2.90 -4.67
C GLY A 118 -15.33 2.41 -5.95
N GLN A 119 -14.87 3.32 -6.81
CA GLN A 119 -14.03 2.98 -7.97
C GLN A 119 -12.67 3.63 -7.82
N TYR A 120 -11.66 2.96 -8.35
CA TYR A 120 -10.34 3.53 -8.46
C TYR A 120 -10.31 4.76 -9.37
N PHE A 121 -9.53 5.75 -8.97
CA PHE A 121 -9.36 7.02 -9.67
C PHE A 121 -7.90 7.47 -9.56
N CYS A 122 -7.32 7.88 -10.68
CA CYS A 122 -5.90 8.24 -10.77
C CYS A 122 -5.72 9.74 -10.97
N THR A 123 -4.83 10.31 -10.16
CA THR A 123 -4.57 11.75 -10.14
C THR A 123 -3.11 12.05 -10.41
N CYS A 124 -2.86 12.84 -11.44
CA CYS A 124 -1.54 13.32 -11.81
C CYS A 124 -1.38 14.79 -11.38
N GLY A 125 -0.22 15.39 -11.65
CA GLY A 125 0.16 16.70 -11.14
C GLY A 125 0.64 16.64 -9.70
N ASN A 126 0.95 17.80 -9.10
CA ASN A 126 1.31 17.87 -7.68
C ASN A 126 0.06 18.06 -6.79
N PHE A 127 0.21 17.89 -5.47
CA PHE A 127 -0.89 18.06 -4.50
C PHE A 127 -1.58 19.44 -4.50
N ARG A 128 -0.96 20.49 -5.10
CA ARG A 128 -1.56 21.84 -5.19
C ARG A 128 -2.29 22.08 -6.50
N ALA A 129 -1.98 21.32 -7.55
CA ALA A 129 -2.58 21.43 -8.87
C ALA A 129 -2.83 20.03 -9.46
N PRO A 130 -3.67 19.21 -8.82
CA PRO A 130 -3.95 17.87 -9.30
C PRO A 130 -4.89 17.91 -10.50
N TYR A 131 -4.80 16.90 -11.36
CA TYR A 131 -5.73 16.68 -12.47
C TYR A 131 -6.00 15.18 -12.66
N ALA A 132 -7.16 14.84 -13.21
CA ALA A 132 -7.51 13.45 -13.52
C ALA A 132 -6.65 12.94 -14.68
N CYS A 133 -6.08 11.75 -14.56
CA CYS A 133 -5.25 11.15 -15.62
C CYS A 133 -5.61 9.69 -15.92
N ASN A 134 -6.85 9.28 -15.65
CA ASN A 134 -7.38 7.96 -16.04
C ASN A 134 -7.33 7.69 -17.56
N ASP A 135 -7.20 8.73 -18.38
CA ASP A 135 -7.06 8.67 -19.84
C ASP A 135 -5.59 8.59 -20.32
N GLN A 136 -4.62 8.76 -19.42
CA GLN A 136 -3.20 8.57 -19.73
C GLN A 136 -2.98 7.14 -20.19
N ARG A 137 -2.33 6.91 -21.33
CA ARG A 137 -2.04 5.53 -21.77
C ARG A 137 -0.76 4.98 -21.17
N ALA A 138 0.31 5.78 -21.13
CA ALA A 138 1.60 5.30 -20.64
C ALA A 138 1.53 4.87 -19.17
N VAL A 139 2.28 3.82 -18.82
CA VAL A 139 2.48 3.44 -17.41
C VAL A 139 3.21 4.57 -16.71
N GLY A 140 2.64 5.10 -15.64
CA GLY A 140 3.29 6.13 -14.84
C GLY A 140 4.42 5.55 -14.00
N ARG A 141 5.44 6.36 -13.69
CA ARG A 141 6.58 5.95 -12.86
C ARG A 141 7.03 7.08 -11.94
N GLU A 142 7.29 6.76 -10.68
CA GLU A 142 7.86 7.67 -9.69
C GLU A 142 8.93 6.96 -8.86
N GLU A 143 10.09 7.59 -8.72
CA GLU A 143 11.18 7.09 -7.87
C GLU A 143 10.98 7.63 -6.46
N LEU A 144 10.81 6.75 -5.47
CA LEU A 144 10.48 7.15 -4.09
C LEU A 144 11.53 8.07 -3.47
N SER A 145 12.81 7.80 -3.70
CA SER A 145 13.89 8.63 -3.18
C SER A 145 13.89 10.04 -3.80
N SER A 146 13.45 10.18 -5.05
CA SER A 146 13.33 11.49 -5.72
C SER A 146 12.11 12.27 -5.20
N ALA A 147 10.96 11.60 -5.11
CA ALA A 147 9.71 12.22 -4.67
C ALA A 147 9.68 12.55 -3.18
N PHE A 148 10.23 11.67 -2.34
CA PHE A 148 10.04 11.69 -0.90
C PHE A 148 11.34 11.58 -0.08
N GLY A 149 12.50 11.37 -0.70
CA GLY A 149 13.76 11.14 0.03
C GLY A 149 14.17 12.29 0.96
N ASN A 150 13.79 13.52 0.59
CA ASN A 150 14.02 14.73 1.39
C ASN A 150 12.83 15.10 2.30
N PHE A 151 11.74 14.32 2.25
CA PHE A 151 10.56 14.59 3.05
C PHE A 151 10.78 14.10 4.49
N THR A 152 10.72 15.03 5.44
CA THR A 152 10.65 14.67 6.86
C THR A 152 9.58 15.52 7.53
N ILE A 153 8.62 14.85 8.16
CA ILE A 153 7.67 15.50 9.08
C ILE A 153 8.15 15.39 10.53
N CYS A 154 9.29 14.74 10.77
CA CYS A 154 9.77 14.47 12.10
C CYS A 154 10.59 15.66 12.64
N THR A 155 9.91 16.57 13.32
CA THR A 155 10.53 17.58 14.18
C THR A 155 10.44 17.15 15.64
N TRP A 156 11.23 17.78 16.52
CA TRP A 156 11.10 17.55 17.97
C TRP A 156 9.68 17.85 18.48
N ASP A 157 9.04 18.89 17.95
CA ASP A 157 7.65 19.24 18.33
C ASP A 157 6.64 18.15 17.93
N VAL A 158 6.82 17.53 16.75
CA VAL A 158 5.99 16.40 16.32
C VAL A 158 6.29 15.18 17.17
N TRP A 159 7.57 14.88 17.40
CA TRP A 159 8.00 13.70 18.15
C TRP A 159 7.47 13.69 19.59
N VAL A 160 7.50 14.84 20.29
CA VAL A 160 6.98 14.95 21.66
C VAL A 160 5.47 14.69 21.73
N LYS A 161 4.71 15.04 20.68
CA LYS A 161 3.23 14.91 20.66
C LYS A 161 2.75 13.57 20.10
N ALA A 162 3.44 13.08 19.07
CA ALA A 162 3.07 11.92 18.28
C ALA A 162 4.35 11.26 17.72
N PRO A 163 5.14 10.57 18.56
CA PRO A 163 6.42 10.01 18.14
C PRO A 163 6.27 9.01 16.99
N TRP A 164 5.16 8.28 16.94
CA TRP A 164 4.85 7.35 15.85
C TRP A 164 4.77 8.02 14.47
N ALA A 165 4.39 9.31 14.38
CA ALA A 165 4.34 10.02 13.12
C ALA A 165 5.74 10.22 12.50
N CYS A 166 6.80 10.05 13.30
CA CYS A 166 8.18 10.08 12.84
C CYS A 166 8.66 8.78 12.21
N TRP A 167 8.00 7.64 12.46
CA TRP A 167 8.58 6.32 12.16
C TRP A 167 8.30 5.85 10.73
N GLY A 168 7.18 6.28 10.12
CA GLY A 168 6.81 5.83 8.77
C GLY A 168 7.65 6.43 7.63
N TRP A 169 8.13 7.66 7.76
CA TRP A 169 8.86 8.35 6.67
C TRP A 169 10.32 7.93 6.49
N PRO A 170 11.10 7.62 7.54
CA PRO A 170 12.43 7.04 7.38
C PRO A 170 12.46 5.76 6.55
N VAL A 171 11.34 5.03 6.46
CA VAL A 171 11.18 3.87 5.58
C VAL A 171 11.53 4.20 4.13
N VAL A 172 11.16 5.39 3.62
CA VAL A 172 11.50 5.83 2.24
C VAL A 172 13.01 5.77 2.00
N ARG A 173 13.81 6.18 2.99
CA ARG A 173 15.28 6.16 2.88
C ARG A 173 15.86 4.76 3.02
N LEU A 174 15.22 3.91 3.82
CA LEU A 174 15.64 2.51 4.00
C LEU A 174 15.38 1.69 2.74
N THR A 175 14.17 1.77 2.18
CA THR A 175 13.75 0.90 1.08
C THR A 175 14.11 1.50 -0.26
N GLY A 176 13.96 2.81 -0.44
CA GLY A 176 13.90 3.39 -1.78
C GLY A 176 12.77 2.74 -2.59
N GLY A 177 13.00 2.55 -3.89
CA GLY A 177 12.11 1.83 -4.79
C GLY A 177 11.33 2.73 -5.74
N THR A 178 10.53 2.07 -6.57
CA THR A 178 9.78 2.69 -7.66
C THR A 178 8.31 2.36 -7.55
N TRP A 179 7.48 3.40 -7.66
CA TRP A 179 6.05 3.27 -7.84
C TRP A 179 5.68 3.36 -9.31
N TYR A 180 4.67 2.60 -9.68
CA TYR A 180 4.10 2.57 -11.01
C TYR A 180 2.58 2.71 -10.93
N SER A 181 2.00 3.40 -11.89
CA SER A 181 0.54 3.55 -11.99
C SER A 181 0.07 3.10 -13.35
N THR A 182 -0.90 2.21 -13.38
CA THR A 182 -1.49 1.69 -14.63
C THR A 182 -2.93 2.13 -14.75
N THR A 183 -3.32 2.63 -15.91
CA THR A 183 -4.69 3.10 -16.18
C THR A 183 -5.40 2.20 -17.16
N ARG A 184 -6.73 2.25 -17.15
CA ARG A 184 -7.56 1.55 -18.13
C ARG A 184 -7.29 1.95 -19.57
N ALA A 185 -6.93 3.22 -19.82
CA ALA A 185 -6.71 3.73 -21.17
C ALA A 185 -5.51 3.07 -21.90
N GLY A 186 -4.53 2.57 -21.16
CA GLY A 186 -3.37 1.86 -21.71
C GLY A 186 -3.51 0.34 -21.81
N TRP A 187 -4.55 -0.25 -21.21
CA TRP A 187 -4.64 -1.68 -20.98
C TRP A 187 -4.91 -2.48 -22.26
N CYS A 188 -3.96 -3.35 -22.65
CA CYS A 188 -4.01 -4.13 -23.88
C CYS A 188 -5.11 -5.21 -23.92
N ASP A 189 -5.64 -5.63 -22.78
CA ASP A 189 -6.70 -6.64 -22.72
C ASP A 189 -8.07 -6.04 -22.42
N ALA A 190 -8.19 -4.70 -22.48
CA ALA A 190 -9.48 -4.03 -22.38
C ALA A 190 -10.38 -4.42 -23.57
N PRO A 191 -11.71 -4.55 -23.35
CA PRO A 191 -12.65 -4.76 -24.45
C PRO A 191 -12.53 -3.66 -25.52
N GLY A 192 -12.21 -4.04 -26.75
CA GLY A 192 -12.02 -3.10 -27.87
C GLY A 192 -10.67 -2.39 -27.89
N ALA A 193 -9.69 -2.81 -27.08
CA ALA A 193 -8.32 -2.32 -27.16
C ALA A 193 -7.72 -2.60 -28.54
N ASP A 194 -7.03 -1.61 -29.08
CA ASP A 194 -6.22 -1.76 -30.28
C ASP A 194 -4.82 -2.26 -29.88
N PRO A 195 -4.42 -3.48 -30.30
CA PRO A 195 -3.10 -4.02 -29.99
C PRO A 195 -1.93 -3.16 -30.49
N ALA A 196 -2.17 -2.29 -31.48
CA ALA A 196 -1.15 -1.39 -32.01
C ALA A 196 -0.95 -0.12 -31.18
N THR A 197 -1.89 0.23 -30.30
CA THR A 197 -1.86 1.51 -29.55
C THR A 197 -2.06 1.36 -28.05
N CYS A 198 -2.23 0.14 -27.55
CA CYS A 198 -2.13 -0.14 -26.12
C CYS A 198 -0.67 -0.06 -25.65
N THR A 199 -0.49 0.10 -24.34
CA THR A 199 0.81 0.48 -23.74
C THR A 199 1.21 -0.43 -22.59
N TRP A 200 0.30 -1.26 -22.07
CA TRP A 200 0.66 -2.23 -21.05
C TRP A 200 -0.25 -3.45 -20.97
N ARG A 201 0.31 -4.56 -20.48
CA ARG A 201 -0.39 -5.80 -20.16
C ARG A 201 0.14 -6.37 -18.86
N ALA A 202 -0.74 -6.88 -18.00
CA ALA A 202 -0.34 -7.52 -16.75
C ALA A 202 -0.68 -9.02 -16.74
N ARG A 203 0.15 -9.80 -16.04
CA ARG A 203 -0.08 -11.20 -15.70
C ARG A 203 0.07 -11.37 -14.20
N VAL A 204 -0.89 -12.05 -13.57
CA VAL A 204 -0.82 -12.42 -12.16
C VAL A 204 0.05 -13.65 -12.01
N GLU A 205 1.15 -13.55 -11.26
CA GLU A 205 2.04 -14.67 -10.98
C GLU A 205 1.57 -15.45 -9.75
N LYS A 206 1.25 -14.71 -8.67
CA LYS A 206 0.81 -15.30 -7.42
C LYS A 206 0.04 -14.27 -6.59
N ILE A 207 -1.01 -14.73 -5.90
CA ILE A 207 -1.77 -13.93 -4.94
C ILE A 207 -1.61 -14.59 -3.58
N VAL A 208 -1.30 -13.83 -2.54
CA VAL A 208 -1.13 -14.33 -1.17
C VAL A 208 -2.00 -13.55 -0.20
N ASN A 209 -2.43 -14.19 0.88
CA ASN A 209 -3.15 -13.48 1.93
C ASN A 209 -2.22 -12.48 2.63
N LYS A 210 -2.69 -11.25 2.86
CA LYS A 210 -1.90 -10.22 3.55
C LYS A 210 -1.49 -10.65 4.96
N SER A 211 -2.36 -11.33 5.70
CA SER A 211 -2.03 -11.82 7.05
C SER A 211 -0.90 -12.85 7.07
N CYS A 212 -0.83 -13.72 6.06
CA CYS A 212 0.28 -14.67 5.93
C CYS A 212 1.60 -13.95 5.60
N SER A 213 1.55 -12.98 4.68
CA SER A 213 2.72 -12.15 4.35
C SER A 213 3.22 -11.40 5.58
N ASP A 214 2.31 -10.73 6.29
CA ASP A 214 2.57 -10.01 7.53
C ASP A 214 3.20 -10.93 8.58
N ASP A 215 2.65 -12.12 8.81
CA ASP A 215 3.19 -13.03 9.81
C ASP A 215 4.61 -13.51 9.47
N ILE A 216 4.93 -13.71 8.19
CA ILE A 216 6.29 -14.03 7.73
C ILE A 216 7.25 -12.87 8.01
N ILE A 217 6.87 -11.65 7.62
CA ILE A 217 7.68 -10.44 7.81
C ILE A 217 7.90 -10.18 9.31
N TYR A 218 6.84 -10.21 10.10
CA TYR A 218 6.91 -10.03 11.55
C TYR A 218 7.81 -11.06 12.22
N SER A 219 7.73 -12.33 11.80
CA SER A 219 8.59 -13.38 12.35
C SER A 219 10.06 -13.17 12.01
N ALA A 220 10.37 -12.64 10.81
CA ALA A 220 11.75 -12.32 10.44
C ALA A 220 12.31 -11.16 11.30
N VAL A 221 11.52 -10.10 11.50
CA VAL A 221 11.92 -8.95 12.34
C VAL A 221 12.07 -9.37 13.80
N GLU A 222 11.14 -10.17 14.34
CA GLU A 222 11.23 -10.69 15.71
C GLU A 222 12.45 -11.63 15.90
N ALA A 223 12.76 -12.47 14.91
CA ALA A 223 13.95 -13.31 14.96
C ALA A 223 15.25 -12.48 14.95
N TYR A 224 15.31 -11.44 14.12
CA TYR A 224 16.44 -10.52 14.07
C TYR A 224 16.67 -9.77 15.40
N ASP A 225 15.58 -9.32 16.04
CA ASP A 225 15.62 -8.68 17.36
C ASP A 225 16.05 -9.63 18.48
N ALA A 226 15.63 -10.91 18.43
CA ALA A 226 15.93 -11.90 19.46
C ALA A 226 17.44 -12.19 19.60
N GLU A 227 18.21 -12.02 18.53
CA GLU A 227 19.68 -12.16 18.54
C GLU A 227 20.41 -10.90 19.01
N ARG A 228 19.67 -9.82 19.30
CA ARG A 228 20.19 -8.48 19.62
C ARG A 228 19.55 -7.95 20.90
N ASP A 229 18.77 -6.90 20.79
CA ASP A 229 18.24 -6.17 21.95
C ASP A 229 17.09 -6.91 22.62
N GLY A 230 16.38 -7.81 21.92
CA GLY A 230 15.24 -8.53 22.48
C GLY A 230 14.11 -7.60 22.96
N CYS A 231 13.84 -6.52 22.20
CA CYS A 231 12.79 -5.56 22.48
C CYS A 231 11.41 -6.25 22.61
N PHE A 232 11.06 -7.14 21.67
CA PHE A 232 9.74 -7.76 21.67
C PHE A 232 9.47 -8.59 22.94
N ALA A 233 10.49 -9.27 23.46
CA ALA A 233 10.40 -10.07 24.68
C ALA A 233 10.09 -9.24 25.93
N ARG A 234 10.39 -7.93 25.91
CA ARG A 234 10.06 -7.00 26.99
C ARG A 234 8.65 -6.43 26.92
N CYS A 235 7.93 -6.64 25.82
CA CYS A 235 6.57 -6.11 25.70
C CYS A 235 5.60 -6.80 26.68
N PRO A 236 4.67 -6.07 27.31
CA PRO A 236 3.75 -6.63 28.31
C PRO A 236 2.90 -7.81 27.81
N SER A 237 2.58 -7.87 26.51
CA SER A 237 1.87 -9.00 25.91
C SER A 237 2.71 -10.28 25.97
N HIS A 238 3.99 -10.20 25.58
CA HIS A 238 4.92 -11.33 25.63
C HIS A 238 5.17 -11.80 27.07
N GLN A 239 5.37 -10.88 28.01
CA GLN A 239 5.59 -11.22 29.43
C GLN A 239 4.40 -11.96 30.06
N ARG A 240 3.20 -11.80 29.51
CA ARG A 240 1.98 -12.49 29.94
C ARG A 240 1.71 -13.79 29.16
N GLY A 241 2.66 -14.23 28.33
CA GLY A 241 2.51 -15.41 27.47
C GLY A 241 1.41 -15.25 26.41
N GLN A 242 1.05 -14.01 26.06
CA GLN A 242 0.04 -13.76 25.03
C GLN A 242 0.66 -13.90 23.64
N ALA A 243 -0.18 -14.25 22.67
CA ALA A 243 0.20 -14.23 21.25
C ALA A 243 0.67 -12.83 20.81
N ARG A 244 1.39 -12.77 19.69
CA ARG A 244 1.83 -11.53 19.03
C ARG A 244 0.67 -10.52 18.97
N ASN A 245 0.89 -9.31 19.45
CA ASN A 245 -0.10 -8.23 19.44
C ASN A 245 0.43 -7.05 18.63
N THR A 246 0.21 -7.09 17.31
CA THR A 246 0.66 -6.08 16.33
C THR A 246 -0.05 -4.74 16.45
N SER A 247 -1.07 -4.65 17.31
CA SER A 247 -1.75 -3.38 17.63
C SER A 247 -1.24 -2.73 18.91
N ALA A 248 -0.37 -3.40 19.68
CA ALA A 248 0.19 -2.83 20.92
C ALA A 248 1.27 -1.81 20.60
N THR A 249 1.22 -0.63 21.23
CA THR A 249 2.23 0.42 21.06
C THR A 249 3.65 -0.07 21.31
N CYS A 250 3.86 -0.94 22.31
CA CYS A 250 5.17 -1.54 22.56
C CYS A 250 5.68 -2.37 21.38
N TRP A 251 4.82 -3.23 20.81
CA TRP A 251 5.20 -4.08 19.69
C TRP A 251 5.52 -3.23 18.46
N ILE A 252 4.70 -2.22 18.17
CA ILE A 252 4.93 -1.30 17.04
C ILE A 252 6.23 -0.51 17.21
N TYR A 253 6.52 -0.04 18.43
CA TYR A 253 7.79 0.60 18.74
C TYR A 253 8.97 -0.34 18.47
N CYS A 254 8.92 -1.56 19.02
CA CYS A 254 9.96 -2.57 18.80
C CYS A 254 10.13 -2.89 17.31
N PHE A 255 9.04 -3.02 16.56
CA PHE A 255 9.10 -3.26 15.12
C PHE A 255 9.91 -2.18 14.39
N TYR A 256 9.59 -0.90 14.59
CA TYR A 256 10.34 0.17 13.95
C TYR A 256 11.76 0.32 14.51
N ALA A 257 11.98 0.08 15.81
CA ALA A 257 13.31 0.10 16.41
C ALA A 257 14.22 -0.96 15.77
N THR A 258 13.69 -2.16 15.54
CA THR A 258 14.42 -3.24 14.88
C THR A 258 14.64 -2.97 13.40
N VAL A 259 13.59 -2.53 12.67
CA VAL A 259 13.67 -2.31 11.21
C VAL A 259 14.56 -1.11 10.87
N LEU A 260 14.38 0.02 11.56
CA LEU A 260 15.05 1.28 11.23
C LEU A 260 16.30 1.54 12.09
N GLY A 261 16.38 0.92 13.27
CA GLY A 261 17.32 1.29 14.33
C GLY A 261 16.70 2.30 15.31
N GLU A 262 16.93 2.13 16.62
CA GLU A 262 16.35 3.00 17.66
C GLU A 262 16.68 4.48 17.45
N ARG A 263 17.88 4.77 16.94
CA ARG A 263 18.35 6.14 16.67
C ARG A 263 17.56 6.82 15.54
N THR A 264 16.96 6.04 14.65
CA THR A 264 16.13 6.51 13.54
C THR A 264 14.71 6.87 13.99
N LEU A 265 14.35 6.51 15.24
CA LEU A 265 13.04 6.81 15.82
C LEU A 265 12.95 8.20 16.47
N VAL A 266 14.06 8.94 16.53
CA VAL A 266 14.16 10.32 17.00
C VAL A 266 14.59 11.25 15.86
N PRO A 267 14.28 12.56 15.92
CA PRO A 267 14.71 13.50 14.87
C PRO A 267 16.24 13.48 14.67
N GLY A 268 16.70 13.15 13.46
CA GLY A 268 18.13 13.08 13.10
C GLY A 268 18.39 12.13 11.91
N GLU A 269 19.66 11.96 11.52
CA GLU A 269 20.07 11.01 10.46
C GLU A 269 20.80 9.80 11.04
N HIS A 270 20.12 8.66 11.13
CA HIS A 270 20.69 7.38 11.54
C HIS A 270 20.02 6.23 10.77
N SER A 271 20.75 5.12 10.56
CA SER A 271 20.18 3.81 10.26
C SER A 271 21.16 2.69 10.64
N ASP A 272 20.88 2.00 11.73
CA ASP A 272 21.60 0.82 12.25
C ASP A 272 20.65 -0.37 12.49
N GLY A 273 19.46 -0.31 11.88
CA GLY A 273 18.45 -1.36 11.93
C GLY A 273 18.78 -2.59 11.07
N MET A 274 17.74 -3.36 10.78
CA MET A 274 17.84 -4.58 9.97
C MET A 274 18.40 -4.27 8.57
N PRO A 275 19.41 -5.02 8.08
CA PRO A 275 19.97 -4.81 6.75
C PRO A 275 18.90 -5.00 5.67
N LEU A 276 18.92 -4.12 4.66
CA LEU A 276 17.97 -4.19 3.54
C LEU A 276 17.88 -5.58 2.89
N PRO A 277 18.98 -6.31 2.64
CA PRO A 277 18.90 -7.67 2.07
C PRO A 277 18.14 -8.68 2.93
N GLU A 278 18.17 -8.53 4.26
CA GLU A 278 17.39 -9.41 5.14
C GLU A 278 15.90 -9.08 5.10
N LEU A 279 15.57 -7.79 4.96
CA LEU A 279 14.19 -7.35 4.75
C LEU A 279 13.68 -7.79 3.38
N GLU A 280 14.45 -7.62 2.31
CA GLU A 280 14.12 -8.13 0.97
C GLU A 280 13.79 -9.61 1.03
N ALA A 281 14.64 -10.42 1.66
CA ALA A 281 14.41 -11.86 1.81
C ALA A 281 13.12 -12.18 2.59
N ALA A 282 12.75 -11.34 3.57
CA ALA A 282 11.49 -11.49 4.30
C ALA A 282 10.27 -11.15 3.44
N PHE A 283 10.36 -10.12 2.59
CA PHE A 283 9.28 -9.66 1.71
C PHE A 283 9.12 -10.51 0.44
N GLU A 284 10.18 -11.15 -0.05
CA GLU A 284 10.09 -12.11 -1.16
C GLU A 284 9.53 -13.47 -0.73
N ARG A 285 9.80 -13.88 0.51
CA ARG A 285 9.44 -15.22 1.03
C ARG A 285 7.97 -15.60 0.86
N PRO A 286 6.97 -14.71 1.10
CA PRO A 286 5.56 -15.02 0.85
C PRO A 286 5.29 -15.57 -0.56
N PHE A 287 6.09 -15.16 -1.55
CA PHE A 287 5.90 -15.53 -2.95
C PHE A 287 6.60 -16.82 -3.37
N LEU A 288 7.45 -17.40 -2.51
CA LEU A 288 8.02 -18.73 -2.73
C LEU A 288 6.94 -19.83 -2.65
N SER A 289 7.25 -21.05 -3.06
CA SER A 289 6.36 -22.19 -2.83
C SER A 289 6.16 -22.44 -1.33
N GLU A 290 5.02 -23.01 -0.93
CA GLU A 290 4.75 -23.38 0.48
C GLU A 290 5.83 -24.31 1.06
N ALA A 291 6.38 -25.23 0.25
CA ALA A 291 7.46 -26.12 0.65
C ALA A 291 8.77 -25.39 1.01
N LEU A 292 8.94 -24.13 0.57
CA LEU A 292 10.07 -23.26 0.88
C LEU A 292 9.70 -22.19 1.93
N GLY A 293 8.57 -22.36 2.63
CA GLY A 293 8.08 -21.44 3.65
C GLY A 293 7.32 -20.22 3.12
N GLY A 294 6.88 -20.26 1.85
CA GLY A 294 6.01 -19.22 1.29
C GLY A 294 4.54 -19.39 1.65
N CYS A 295 3.73 -18.38 1.33
CA CYS A 295 2.30 -18.40 1.60
C CYS A 295 1.54 -19.26 0.60
N PRO A 296 0.39 -19.85 0.99
CA PRO A 296 -0.52 -20.49 0.06
C PRO A 296 -1.01 -19.52 -1.01
N SER A 297 -1.11 -19.99 -2.26
CA SER A 297 -1.65 -19.19 -3.35
C SER A 297 -3.18 -19.12 -3.26
N ILE A 298 -3.72 -17.91 -3.40
CA ILE A 298 -5.16 -17.67 -3.49
C ILE A 298 -5.54 -17.63 -4.97
N PRO A 299 -6.64 -18.28 -5.41
CA PRO A 299 -7.11 -18.13 -6.78
C PRO A 299 -7.66 -16.71 -6.99
N PRO A 300 -7.51 -16.12 -8.20
CA PRO A 300 -8.17 -14.87 -8.52
C PRO A 300 -9.70 -15.01 -8.36
N PRO A 301 -10.40 -13.94 -7.97
CA PRO A 301 -11.85 -13.99 -7.83
C PRO A 301 -12.49 -14.42 -9.16
N LYS A 302 -13.48 -15.33 -9.09
CA LYS A 302 -14.19 -15.84 -10.26
C LYS A 302 -15.15 -14.79 -10.81
N SER A 303 -14.64 -13.73 -11.47
CA SER A 303 -15.34 -12.92 -12.46
C SER A 303 -14.40 -11.91 -13.11
N PRO A 304 -14.23 -11.95 -14.44
CA PRO A 304 -13.63 -10.85 -15.19
C PRO A 304 -14.73 -9.84 -15.60
N VAL A 305 -14.50 -8.55 -15.35
CA VAL A 305 -15.06 -7.43 -16.14
C VAL A 305 -16.60 -7.35 -16.19
N THR A 306 -17.27 -7.08 -15.07
CA THR A 306 -18.48 -6.21 -14.97
C THR A 306 -18.99 -6.26 -13.53
N GLN A 307 -18.34 -5.54 -12.62
CA GLN A 307 -19.05 -5.07 -11.45
C GLN A 307 -18.78 -3.57 -11.34
N VAL A 308 -19.72 -2.79 -11.89
CA VAL A 308 -20.24 -1.68 -11.09
C VAL A 308 -20.61 -2.35 -9.76
N PRO A 309 -19.92 -2.08 -8.65
CA PRO A 309 -20.27 -2.72 -7.40
C PRO A 309 -21.74 -2.38 -7.14
N ALA A 310 -22.60 -3.40 -7.12
CA ALA A 310 -23.93 -3.22 -6.56
C ALA A 310 -23.70 -2.81 -5.10
N HIS A 311 -23.91 -1.53 -4.82
CA HIS A 311 -23.89 -0.86 -3.51
C HIS A 311 -24.05 -1.86 -2.35
N ARG A 312 -22.96 -2.50 -1.92
CA ARG A 312 -22.95 -3.22 -0.67
C ARG A 312 -22.54 -2.21 0.36
N SER A 313 -23.57 -1.65 0.98
CA SER A 313 -23.53 -0.90 2.23
C SER A 313 -22.78 -1.71 3.31
N ILE A 314 -21.45 -1.77 3.26
CA ILE A 314 -20.59 -2.32 4.30
C ILE A 314 -20.37 -1.26 5.39
N THR A 315 -20.58 0.02 5.07
CA THR A 315 -20.39 1.18 5.96
C THR A 315 -21.54 1.47 6.92
N ARG A 316 -22.78 0.96 6.70
CA ARG A 316 -23.84 1.13 7.72
C ARG A 316 -23.41 0.55 9.07
N SER A 317 -22.68 -0.57 9.09
CA SER A 317 -22.22 -1.14 10.36
C SER A 317 -21.12 -0.31 11.02
N TRP A 318 -20.19 0.29 10.25
CA TRP A 318 -19.07 1.07 10.80
C TRP A 318 -19.48 2.48 11.23
N ALA A 319 -20.30 3.18 10.43
CA ALA A 319 -20.85 4.48 10.81
C ALA A 319 -21.79 4.37 12.02
N GLN A 320 -22.60 3.29 12.12
CA GLN A 320 -23.43 3.02 13.29
C GLN A 320 -22.60 2.57 14.50
N ARG A 321 -21.54 1.77 14.33
CA ARG A 321 -20.59 1.41 15.41
C ARG A 321 -19.83 2.64 15.91
N ARG A 322 -19.43 3.56 15.03
CA ARG A 322 -18.81 4.85 15.37
C ARG A 322 -19.77 5.73 16.16
N ALA A 323 -21.02 5.86 15.72
CA ALA A 323 -22.06 6.61 16.45
C ALA A 323 -22.39 5.97 17.81
N ALA A 324 -22.43 4.64 17.91
CA ALA A 324 -22.69 3.92 19.16
C ALA A 324 -21.50 3.99 20.14
N MET A 325 -20.26 3.92 19.65
CA MET A 325 -19.06 4.13 20.48
C MET A 325 -18.97 5.57 21.00
N ILE A 326 -19.18 6.57 20.15
CA ILE A 326 -19.22 7.98 20.56
C ILE A 326 -20.33 8.18 21.61
N LYS A 327 -21.53 7.63 21.39
CA LYS A 327 -22.63 7.74 22.37
C LYS A 327 -22.33 7.03 23.70
N ARG A 328 -21.57 5.92 23.67
CA ARG A 328 -21.14 5.20 24.88
C ARG A 328 -20.03 5.92 25.63
N TRP A 329 -19.05 6.50 24.91
CA TRP A 329 -17.92 7.22 25.50
C TRP A 329 -18.31 8.60 26.06
N TYR A 330 -19.27 9.28 25.42
CA TYR A 330 -19.74 10.60 25.86
C TYR A 330 -21.06 10.58 26.67
N GLY A 331 -21.77 9.45 26.71
CA GLY A 331 -22.98 9.28 27.52
C GLY A 331 -22.72 9.05 29.01
N GLU A 332 -21.56 8.48 29.36
CA GLU A 332 -21.19 8.22 30.77
C GLU A 332 -20.48 9.41 31.43
N ALA A 333 -19.83 10.28 30.64
CA ALA A 333 -19.09 11.45 31.12
C ALA A 333 -19.98 12.58 31.73
N ASN A 334 -21.29 12.57 31.47
CA ASN A 334 -22.23 13.55 32.02
C ASN A 334 -22.97 13.09 33.29
N SER A 335 -22.62 11.93 33.86
CA SER A 335 -23.29 11.38 35.05
C SER A 335 -22.51 11.52 36.37
N LEU A 336 -21.26 11.99 36.33
CA LEU A 336 -20.50 12.31 37.54
C LEU A 336 -20.74 13.76 37.95
N ARG A 337 -21.86 14.01 38.64
CA ARG A 337 -22.05 15.21 39.46
C ARG A 337 -21.04 15.14 40.62
N LEU A 338 -20.16 16.13 40.70
CA LEU A 338 -19.31 16.38 41.86
C LEU A 338 -20.21 16.69 43.08
N PRO A 339 -20.02 16.05 44.25
CA PRO A 339 -20.57 16.56 45.49
C PRO A 339 -19.80 17.81 45.91
N MET A 340 -20.56 18.82 46.39
CA MET A 340 -20.03 20.03 47.03
C MET A 340 -19.22 19.71 48.28
#